data_AF-A0A1G0H322-F1
#
_entry.id   AF-A0A1G0H322-F1
#
_cell.length_a   1.000
_cell.length_b   1.000
_cell.length_c   1.000
_cell.angle_alpha   90.00
_cell.angle_beta   90.00
_cell.angle_gamma   90.00
#
_symmetry.space_group_name_H-M   'P 1'
#
loop_
_entity.id
_entity.type
_entity.pdbx_description
1 polymer ?
#
loop_
_entity_poly.entity_id
_entity_poly.type
_entity_poly.pdbx_seq_one_letter_code
_entity_poly.pdbx_strand_id
1 'polypeptide(L)'
;MKVSVDNKDLFTLSETQKKVIKNDIHEEIFDDDMKRRLQWVLMHKYERCFMRLKQEWEPKLRQAGVAMIPTDPDAFAEMVFTHPSYKSRSTREPYVG
;
A
#
# COMPACT_ATOMS: atom_id res chain seq x y z
N MET A 1 -10.60 13.36 -14.40
CA MET A 1 -10.35 12.57 -13.19
C MET A 1 -10.06 13.45 -11.98
N LYS A 2 -10.64 13.08 -10.84
CA LYS A 2 -10.45 13.63 -9.50
C LYS A 2 -10.25 12.44 -8.56
N VAL A 3 -9.23 12.49 -7.70
CA VAL A 3 -8.96 11.41 -6.74
C VAL A 3 -9.18 11.94 -5.34
N SER A 4 -10.06 11.29 -4.58
CA SER A 4 -10.38 11.67 -3.21
C SER A 4 -10.24 10.47 -2.28
N VAL A 5 -9.75 10.70 -1.07
CA VAL A 5 -9.77 9.75 0.07
C VAL A 5 -10.53 10.42 1.19
N ASP A 6 -11.51 9.74 1.77
CA ASP A 6 -12.39 10.29 2.82
C ASP A 6 -13.01 11.65 2.44
N ASN A 7 -13.48 11.75 1.19
CA ASN A 7 -14.02 12.98 0.58
C ASN A 7 -13.05 14.17 0.51
N LYS A 8 -11.76 13.95 0.78
CA LYS A 8 -10.70 14.95 0.62
C LYS A 8 -9.97 14.72 -0.69
N ASP A 9 -9.89 15.79 -1.48
CA ASP A 9 -9.25 15.77 -2.79
C ASP A 9 -7.73 15.66 -2.61
N LEU A 10 -7.16 14.57 -3.11
CA LEU A 10 -5.72 14.34 -3.10
C LEU A 10 -5.05 15.07 -4.24
N PHE A 11 -5.63 14.97 -5.45
CA PHE A 11 -5.20 15.74 -6.60
C PHE A 11 -6.29 15.77 -7.69
N THR A 12 -6.22 16.78 -8.54
CA THR A 12 -7.07 16.94 -9.73
C THR A 12 -6.18 17.22 -10.94
N LEU A 13 -6.43 16.52 -12.04
CA LEU A 13 -5.77 16.81 -13.32
C LEU A 13 -6.47 17.98 -14.02
N SER A 14 -5.71 18.98 -14.45
CA SER A 14 -6.20 20.03 -15.33
C SER A 14 -6.56 19.48 -16.70
N GLU A 15 -7.40 20.19 -17.46
CA GLU A 15 -7.75 19.77 -18.83
C GLU A 15 -6.52 19.63 -19.73
N THR A 16 -5.53 20.51 -19.59
CA THR A 16 -4.26 20.42 -20.32
C THR A 16 -3.52 19.13 -19.99
N GLN A 17 -3.42 18.77 -18.70
CA GLN A 17 -2.78 17.51 -18.27
C GLN A 17 -3.51 16.29 -18.82
N LYS A 18 -4.85 16.30 -18.82
CA LYS A 18 -5.65 15.22 -19.43
C LYS A 18 -5.34 15.09 -20.93
N LYS A 19 -5.29 16.20 -21.67
CA LYS A 19 -4.97 16.20 -23.11
C LYS A 19 -3.59 15.63 -23.39
N VAL A 20 -2.58 16.02 -22.60
CA VAL A 20 -1.21 15.49 -22.73
C VAL A 20 -1.20 13.97 -22.54
N ILE A 21 -1.91 13.45 -21.55
CA ILE A 21 -1.98 12.00 -21.31
C ILE A 21 -2.77 11.29 -22.42
N LYS A 22 -3.91 11.85 -22.84
CA LYS A 22 -4.74 11.32 -23.94
C LYS A 22 -4.05 11.35 -25.31
N ASN A 23 -2.91 12.04 -25.44
CA ASN A 23 -2.07 11.94 -26.64
C ASN A 23 -1.27 10.63 -26.68
N ASP A 24 -1.00 10.02 -25.52
CA ASP A 24 -0.22 8.78 -25.37
C ASP A 24 -1.11 7.54 -25.17
N ILE A 25 -2.34 7.73 -24.66
CA ILE A 25 -3.33 6.66 -24.47
C ILE A 25 -4.66 7.03 -25.12
N HIS A 26 -5.43 6.03 -25.58
CA HIS A 26 -6.75 6.25 -26.15
C HIS A 26 -7.68 6.95 -25.16
N GLU A 27 -8.39 7.98 -25.63
CA GLU A 27 -9.32 8.75 -24.80
C GLU A 27 -10.43 7.88 -24.18
N GLU A 28 -10.88 6.86 -24.91
CA GLU A 28 -11.93 5.92 -24.49
C GLU A 28 -11.55 5.13 -23.22
N ILE A 29 -10.26 4.88 -22.99
CA ILE A 29 -9.78 4.13 -21.83
C ILE A 29 -9.18 5.03 -20.75
N PHE A 30 -9.19 6.35 -20.94
CA PHE A 30 -8.44 7.28 -20.09
C PHE A 30 -8.78 7.12 -18.61
N ASP A 31 -10.06 7.16 -18.24
CA ASP A 31 -10.46 7.13 -16.82
C ASP A 31 -10.15 5.78 -16.17
N ASP A 32 -10.34 4.67 -16.88
CA ASP A 32 -10.07 3.33 -16.35
C ASP A 32 -8.58 3.02 -16.28
N ASP A 33 -7.78 3.47 -17.26
CA ASP A 33 -6.32 3.35 -17.19
C ASP A 33 -5.74 4.18 -16.03
N MET A 34 -6.24 5.39 -15.80
CA MET A 34 -5.79 6.20 -14.66
C MET A 34 -6.18 5.58 -13.32
N LYS A 35 -7.40 5.03 -13.17
CA LYS A 35 -7.80 4.28 -11.96
C LYS A 35 -6.90 3.06 -11.73
N ARG A 36 -6.66 2.28 -12.78
CA ARG A 36 -5.80 1.09 -12.75
C ARG A 36 -4.38 1.45 -12.32
N ARG A 37 -3.82 2.54 -12.83
CA ARG A 37 -2.47 3.03 -12.44
C ARG A 37 -2.42 3.44 -10.98
N LEU A 38 -3.44 4.14 -10.47
CA LEU A 38 -3.49 4.52 -9.06
C LEU A 38 -3.60 3.30 -8.14
N GLN A 39 -4.47 2.35 -8.49
CA GLN A 39 -4.58 1.08 -7.78
C GLN A 39 -3.23 0.35 -7.77
N TRP A 40 -2.56 0.27 -8.92
CA TRP A 40 -1.25 -0.37 -9.03
C TRP A 40 -0.21 0.30 -8.13
N VAL A 41 -0.14 1.64 -8.09
CA VAL A 41 0.81 2.36 -7.22
C VAL A 41 0.61 1.99 -5.74
N LEU A 42 -0.64 1.94 -5.27
CA LEU A 42 -0.96 1.59 -3.89
C LEU A 42 -0.68 0.12 -3.58
N MET A 43 -1.12 -0.79 -4.45
CA MET A 43 -0.93 -2.23 -4.27
C MET A 43 0.56 -2.61 -4.30
N HIS A 44 1.32 -2.05 -5.24
CA HIS A 44 2.77 -2.28 -5.30
C HIS A 44 3.50 -1.80 -4.05
N LYS A 45 3.05 -0.67 -3.47
CA LYS A 45 3.58 -0.19 -2.19
C LYS A 45 3.22 -1.15 -1.05
N TYR A 46 1.98 -1.61 -0.99
CA TYR A 46 1.52 -2.61 -0.01
C TYR A 46 2.35 -3.88 -0.10
N GLU A 47 2.48 -4.48 -1.29
CA GLU A 47 3.24 -5.71 -1.53
C GLU A 47 4.68 -5.58 -1.02
N ARG A 48 5.38 -4.49 -1.38
CA ARG A 48 6.74 -4.24 -0.90
C ARG A 48 6.81 -4.07 0.62
N CYS A 49 5.82 -3.43 1.23
CA CYS A 49 5.76 -3.28 2.68
C CYS A 49 5.48 -4.63 3.36
N PHE A 50 4.56 -5.42 2.81
CA PHE A 50 4.18 -6.73 3.33
C PHE A 50 5.35 -7.71 3.25
N MET A 51 6.07 -7.76 2.12
CA MET A 51 7.29 -8.58 2.00
C MET A 51 8.31 -8.28 3.08
N ARG A 52 8.57 -6.99 3.36
CA ARG A 52 9.49 -6.60 4.45
C ARG A 52 8.95 -6.98 5.83
N LEU A 53 7.65 -6.77 6.06
CA LEU A 53 7.00 -7.17 7.32
C LEU A 53 7.18 -8.68 7.55
N LYS A 54 6.89 -9.48 6.53
CA LYS A 54 7.02 -10.94 6.58
C LYS A 54 8.47 -11.39 6.81
N GLN A 55 9.42 -10.83 6.07
CA GLN A 55 10.85 -11.11 6.25
C GLN A 55 11.33 -10.80 7.66
N GLU A 56 10.85 -9.71 8.26
CA GLU A 56 11.22 -9.33 9.62
C GLU A 56 10.56 -10.23 10.67
N TRP A 57 9.27 -10.53 10.52
CA TRP A 57 8.46 -11.11 11.59
C TRP A 57 8.30 -12.61 11.54
N GLU A 58 8.32 -13.23 10.37
CA GLU A 58 8.25 -14.69 10.27
C GLU A 58 9.31 -15.41 11.15
N PRO A 59 10.61 -15.03 11.13
CA PRO A 59 11.58 -15.64 12.04
C PRO A 59 11.32 -15.31 13.51
N LYS A 60 10.86 -14.10 13.84
CA LYS A 60 10.56 -13.68 15.22
C LYS A 60 9.40 -14.48 15.81
N LEU A 61 8.35 -14.72 15.03
CA LEU A 61 7.19 -15.52 15.42
C LEU A 61 7.59 -16.98 15.65
N ARG A 62 8.41 -17.56 14.77
CA ARG A 62 8.94 -18.92 14.96
C ARG A 62 9.79 -19.02 16.24
N GLN A 63 10.64 -18.04 16.51
CA GLN A 63 11.44 -17.99 17.74
C GLN A 63 10.58 -17.81 18.99
N ALA A 64 9.46 -17.11 18.88
CA ALA A 64 8.46 -16.97 19.95
C ALA A 64 7.61 -18.25 20.17
N GLY A 65 7.86 -19.32 19.42
CA GLY A 65 7.18 -20.61 19.56
C GLY A 65 5.82 -20.68 18.86
N VAL A 66 5.50 -19.76 17.94
CA VAL A 66 4.25 -19.81 17.16
C VAL A 66 4.29 -21.03 16.25
N ALA A 67 3.41 -22.00 16.53
CA ALA A 67 3.38 -23.29 15.84
C ALA A 67 2.80 -23.21 14.42
N MET A 68 1.89 -22.28 14.15
CA MET A 68 1.24 -22.11 12.85
C MET A 68 1.21 -20.64 12.44
N ILE A 69 1.77 -20.35 11.28
CA ILE A 69 1.81 -19.01 10.69
C ILE A 69 0.81 -18.98 9.52
N PRO A 70 -0.15 -18.03 9.49
CA PRO A 70 -1.11 -17.90 8.40
C PRO A 70 -0.42 -17.68 7.05
N THR A 71 -0.97 -18.31 6.02
CA THR A 71 -0.56 -18.08 4.63
C THR A 71 -1.29 -16.89 4.00
N ASP A 72 -2.47 -16.55 4.52
CA ASP A 72 -3.22 -15.36 4.16
C ASP A 72 -2.48 -14.09 4.62
N PRO A 73 -2.23 -13.11 3.72
CA PRO A 73 -1.49 -11.89 4.06
C PRO A 73 -2.11 -11.05 5.17
N ASP A 74 -3.43 -10.90 5.18
CA ASP A 74 -4.11 -10.04 6.14
C ASP A 74 -4.12 -10.70 7.53
N ALA A 75 -4.38 -12.00 7.60
CA ALA A 75 -4.25 -12.77 8.83
C ALA A 75 -2.82 -12.78 9.38
N PHE A 76 -1.81 -12.87 8.50
CA PHE A 76 -0.40 -12.75 8.92
C PHE A 76 -0.11 -11.35 9.50
N ALA A 77 -0.54 -10.30 8.80
CA ALA A 77 -0.32 -8.93 9.24
C ALA A 77 -1.00 -8.65 10.59
N GLU A 78 -2.24 -9.10 10.77
CA GLU A 78 -2.98 -8.98 12.02
C GLU A 78 -2.27 -9.69 13.18
N MET A 79 -1.79 -10.92 12.94
CA MET A 79 -0.98 -11.66 13.92
C MET A 79 0.28 -10.88 14.32
N VAL A 80 0.94 -10.21 13.38
CA VAL A 80 2.12 -9.38 13.68
C VAL A 80 1.73 -8.14 14.48
N PHE A 81 0.69 -7.41 14.07
CA PHE A 81 0.32 -6.14 14.69
C PHE A 81 -0.28 -6.32 16.10
N THR A 82 -0.87 -7.48 16.37
CA THR A 82 -1.36 -7.86 17.70
C THR A 82 -0.29 -8.51 18.58
N HIS A 83 0.89 -8.83 18.03
CA HIS A 83 1.97 -9.47 18.80
C HIS A 83 2.47 -8.52 19.90
N PRO A 84 2.64 -8.97 21.16
CA PRO A 84 2.99 -8.09 22.29
C PRO A 84 4.29 -7.29 22.14
N SER A 85 5.25 -7.82 21.39
CA SER A 85 6.54 -7.15 21.13
C SER A 85 6.53 -6.23 19.90
N TYR A 86 5.42 -6.16 19.17
CA TYR A 86 5.31 -5.32 18.00
C TYR A 86 5.39 -3.83 18.37
N LYS A 87 6.14 -3.08 17.59
CA LYS A 87 6.29 -1.64 17.71
C LYS A 87 6.07 -1.00 16.36
N SER A 88 5.09 -0.09 16.28
CA SER A 88 4.81 0.66 15.06
C SER A 88 6.00 1.52 14.66
N ARG A 89 6.14 1.86 13.37
CA ARG A 89 7.33 2.57 12.89
C ARG A 89 7.57 3.91 13.59
N SER A 90 6.51 4.66 13.89
CA SER A 90 6.59 5.93 14.63
C SER A 90 7.15 5.79 16.04
N THR A 91 7.05 4.60 16.65
CA THR A 91 7.65 4.31 17.96
C THR A 91 9.10 3.82 17.86
N ARG A 92 9.53 3.38 16.67
CA ARG A 92 10.89 2.90 16.39
C ARG A 92 11.81 4.01 15.90
N GLU A 93 11.29 4.90 15.06
CA GLU A 93 12.05 5.90 14.32
C GLU A 93 11.33 7.25 14.44
N PRO A 94 12.04 8.34 14.82
CA PRO A 94 11.47 9.67 14.76
C PRO A 94 11.18 10.04 13.31
N TYR A 95 10.02 10.65 13.06
CA TYR A 95 9.67 11.16 11.74
C TYR A 95 10.56 12.35 11.40
N VAL A 96 11.35 12.23 10.33
CA VAL A 96 12.08 13.35 9.72
C VAL A 96 11.37 13.63 8.40
N GLY A 97 10.58 14.70 8.38
CA GLY A 97 9.80 15.15 7.23
C GLY A 97 10.62 15.95 6.24
#